data_AF-A0AAD5J3Z7-F1
#
_entry.id   AF-A0AAD5J3Z7-F1
#
_cell.length_a   1.000
_cell.length_b   1.000
_cell.length_c   1.000
_cell.angle_alpha   90.00
_cell.angle_beta   90.00
_cell.angle_gamma   90.00
#
_symmetry.space_group_name_H-M   'P 1'
#
loop_
_entity.id
_entity.type
_entity.pdbx_description
1 polymer ?
#
loop_
_entity_poly.entity_id
_entity_poly.type
_entity_poly.pdbx_seq_one_letter_code
_entity_poly.pdbx_strand_id
1 'polypeptide(L)'
;MNQLNDANMDAYNWVMKIDAKHWSRHAFDEHVKSDHVTNNITENFNGWIDKFRELKKRIDKYFEGDKEAIPSIFEAILCRKLSRKHEQSDNELLEEIRHKTDHHQDLEINSEED
;
A
#
# COMPACT_ATOMS: atom_id res chain seq x y z
N MET A 1 14.98 -6.32 5.10
CA MET A 1 14.63 -5.79 6.45
C MET A 1 15.76 -5.10 7.18
N ASN A 2 17.03 -5.45 6.96
CA ASN A 2 18.16 -4.84 7.68
C ASN A 2 18.23 -3.31 7.54
N GLN A 3 17.92 -2.77 6.36
CA GLN A 3 17.86 -1.33 6.12
C GLN A 3 16.80 -0.58 6.96
N LEU A 4 15.69 -1.23 7.36
CA LEU A 4 14.69 -0.60 8.25
C LEU A 4 15.23 -0.52 9.68
N ASN A 5 15.91 -1.57 10.13
CA ASN A 5 16.56 -1.61 11.44
C ASN A 5 17.62 -0.50 11.57
N ASP A 6 18.44 -0.34 10.53
CA ASP A 6 19.49 0.69 10.49
C ASP A 6 18.93 2.11 10.48
N ALA A 7 17.75 2.31 9.88
CA ALA A 7 17.11 3.62 9.77
C ALA A 7 16.30 4.00 11.03
N ASN A 8 15.60 3.04 11.64
CA ASN A 8 14.79 3.28 12.83
C ASN A 8 14.46 1.95 13.57
N MET A 9 15.11 1.76 14.71
CA MET A 9 14.94 0.58 15.59
C MET A 9 13.51 0.45 16.13
N ASP A 10 12.85 1.55 16.50
CA ASP A 10 11.50 1.50 17.07
C ASP A 10 10.46 1.07 16.03
N ALA A 11 10.58 1.59 14.80
CA ALA A 11 9.73 1.19 13.68
C ALA A 11 9.97 -0.28 13.30
N TYR A 12 11.23 -0.72 13.29
CA TYR A 12 11.57 -2.12 13.09
C TYR A 12 10.91 -3.02 14.15
N ASN A 13 11.08 -2.68 15.43
CA ASN A 13 10.48 -3.42 16.55
C ASN A 13 8.94 -3.43 16.50
N TRP A 14 8.32 -2.35 16.02
CA TRP A 14 6.87 -2.31 15.82
C TRP A 14 6.42 -3.26 14.71
N VAL A 15 7.07 -3.25 13.54
CA VAL A 15 6.75 -4.16 12.43
C VAL A 15 6.95 -5.63 12.83
N MET A 16 8.01 -5.94 13.59
CA MET A 16 8.30 -7.30 14.06
C MET A 16 7.26 -7.85 15.04
N LYS A 17 6.46 -6.99 15.69
CA LYS A 17 5.33 -7.43 16.53
C LYS A 17 4.10 -7.85 15.72
N ILE A 18 4.02 -7.41 14.46
CA ILE A 18 2.94 -7.79 13.56
C ILE A 18 3.33 -9.13 12.93
N ASP A 19 2.41 -10.09 12.94
CA ASP A 19 2.63 -11.40 12.30
C ASP A 19 3.07 -11.19 10.83
N ALA A 20 4.17 -11.84 10.45
CA ALA A 20 4.84 -11.68 9.16
C ALA A 20 3.90 -11.92 7.98
N LYS A 21 2.85 -12.73 8.15
CA LYS A 21 1.83 -12.97 7.12
C LYS A 21 1.04 -11.72 6.69
N HIS A 22 1.16 -10.60 7.40
CA HIS A 22 0.48 -9.34 7.04
C HIS A 22 1.35 -8.37 6.24
N TRP A 23 2.67 -8.54 6.26
CA TRP A 23 3.60 -7.54 5.69
C TRP A 23 4.77 -8.16 4.93
N SER A 24 4.91 -9.48 4.92
CA SER A 24 6.02 -10.15 4.24
C SER A 24 5.55 -11.18 3.22
N ARG A 25 5.96 -10.97 1.96
CA ARG A 25 5.72 -11.92 0.86
C ARG A 25 6.09 -13.35 1.22
N HIS A 26 7.19 -13.58 1.93
CA HIS A 26 7.61 -14.95 2.26
C HIS A 26 6.61 -15.69 3.16
N ALA A 27 5.85 -14.95 3.98
CA ALA A 27 4.94 -15.50 4.99
C ALA A 27 3.46 -15.50 4.56
N PHE A 28 3.10 -15.02 3.36
CA PHE A 28 1.72 -15.14 2.86
C PHE A 28 1.34 -16.60 2.58
N ASP A 29 0.04 -16.91 2.65
CA ASP A 29 -0.49 -18.23 2.30
C ASP A 29 -0.23 -18.54 0.82
N GLU A 30 0.21 -19.76 0.53
CA GLU A 30 0.53 -20.21 -0.83
C GLU A 30 -0.69 -20.19 -1.76
N HIS A 31 -1.89 -20.39 -1.23
CA HIS A 31 -3.14 -20.38 -2.00
C HIS A 31 -3.61 -18.97 -2.39
N VAL A 32 -3.09 -17.93 -1.74
CA VAL A 32 -3.41 -16.51 -2.02
C VAL A 32 -2.23 -15.80 -2.71
N LYS A 33 -1.06 -16.44 -2.74
CA LYS A 33 0.15 -15.99 -3.42
C LYS A 33 0.04 -16.20 -4.93
N SER A 34 -0.53 -15.20 -5.62
CA SER A 34 -0.16 -14.96 -7.02
C SER A 34 1.04 -14.00 -7.05
N ASP A 35 2.03 -14.29 -7.90
CA ASP A 35 3.19 -13.42 -8.09
C ASP A 35 2.75 -12.00 -8.50
N HIS A 36 1.68 -11.88 -9.31
CA HIS A 36 1.14 -10.59 -9.70
C HIS A 36 0.54 -9.80 -8.53
N VAL A 37 -0.29 -10.44 -7.70
CA VAL A 37 -0.97 -9.78 -6.57
C VAL A 37 0.04 -9.38 -5.50
N THR A 38 0.99 -10.26 -5.18
CA THR A 38 1.96 -10.02 -4.10
C THR A 38 3.01 -8.97 -4.48
N ASN A 39 3.44 -8.95 -5.74
CA ASN A 39 4.34 -7.90 -6.24
C ASN A 39 3.64 -6.54 -6.21
N ASN A 40 2.38 -6.47 -6.65
CA ASN A 40 1.59 -5.23 -6.62
C ASN A 40 1.43 -4.69 -5.18
N ILE A 41 1.12 -5.56 -4.20
CA ILE A 41 1.05 -5.16 -2.77
C ILE A 41 2.40 -4.64 -2.28
N THR A 42 3.49 -5.35 -2.58
CA THR A 42 4.84 -4.98 -2.12
C THR A 42 5.31 -3.67 -2.74
N GLU A 43 5.09 -3.48 -4.05
CA GLU A 43 5.42 -2.27 -4.78
C GLU A 43 4.60 -1.07 -4.30
N ASN A 44 3.29 -1.25 -4.05
CA ASN A 44 2.45 -0.22 -3.46
C ASN A 44 2.92 0.19 -2.06
N PHE A 45 3.26 -0.79 -1.22
CA PHE A 45 3.76 -0.51 0.13
C PHE A 45 5.10 0.26 0.08
N ASN A 46 6.03 -0.18 -0.76
CA ASN A 46 7.32 0.51 -0.93
C ASN A 46 7.13 1.94 -1.46
N GLY A 47 6.24 2.13 -2.43
CA GLY A 47 5.90 3.47 -2.95
C GLY A 47 5.31 4.39 -1.88
N TRP A 48 4.53 3.85 -0.94
CA TRP A 48 3.99 4.62 0.19
C TRP A 48 5.09 5.03 1.19
N ILE A 49 6.00 4.11 1.51
CA ILE A 49 7.15 4.38 2.39
C ILE A 49 8.09 5.42 1.78
N ASP A 50 8.35 5.35 0.48
CA ASP A 50 9.22 6.30 -0.21
C ASP A 50 8.62 7.70 -0.23
N LYS A 51 7.30 7.83 -0.48
CA LYS A 51 6.58 9.12 -0.35
C LYS A 51 6.70 9.71 1.06
N PHE A 52 6.69 8.89 2.11
CA PHE A 52 6.93 9.36 3.48
C PHE A 52 8.36 9.85 3.70
N ARG A 53 9.35 9.08 3.26
CA ARG A 53 10.77 9.44 3.38
C ARG A 53 11.07 10.74 2.64
N GLU A 54 10.48 10.91 1.47
CA GLU A 54 10.63 12.11 0.64
C GLU A 54 10.02 13.35 1.33
N LEU A 55 8.82 13.23 1.90
CA LEU A 55 8.23 14.32 2.69
C LEU A 55 9.11 14.69 3.89
N LYS A 56 9.69 13.71 4.59
CA LYS A 56 10.61 13.96 5.70
C LYS A 56 11.84 14.77 5.24
N LYS A 57 12.48 14.36 4.14
CA LYS A 57 13.62 15.09 3.56
C LYS A 57 13.28 16.53 3.20
N ARG A 58 12.10 16.78 2.62
CA ARG A 58 11.64 18.15 2.29
C ARG A 58 11.47 19.00 3.54
N ILE A 59 10.93 18.43 4.62
CA ILE A 59 10.78 19.10 5.91
C ILE A 59 12.15 19.41 6.53
N ASP A 60 13.08 18.46 6.50
CA ASP A 60 14.44 18.65 7.03
C ASP A 60 15.15 19.82 6.31
N LYS A 61 15.07 19.88 4.97
CA LYS A 61 15.61 21.00 4.17
C LYS A 61 15.01 22.36 4.54
N TYR A 62 13.70 22.41 4.81
CA TYR A 62 13.05 23.63 5.26
C TYR A 62 13.65 24.14 6.58
N PHE A 63 13.89 23.24 7.54
CA PHE A 63 14.54 23.59 8.81
C PHE A 63 16.02 23.96 8.66
N GLU A 64 16.70 23.46 7.63
CA GLU A 64 18.06 23.88 7.24
C GLU A 64 18.10 25.26 6.56
N GLY A 65 16.95 25.87 6.27
CA GLY A 65 16.82 27.24 5.75
C GLY A 65 16.34 27.34 4.30
N ASP A 66 16.04 26.22 3.64
CA ASP A 66 15.47 26.20 2.29
C ASP A 66 13.98 26.58 2.33
N LYS A 67 13.69 27.88 2.21
CA LYS A 67 12.32 28.40 2.19
C LYS A 67 11.53 28.00 0.94
N GLU A 68 12.22 27.61 -0.14
CA GLU A 68 11.59 27.13 -1.37
C GLU A 68 11.07 25.69 -1.23
N ALA A 69 11.38 25.00 -0.13
CA ALA A 69 10.80 23.69 0.18
C ALA A 69 9.31 23.79 0.59
N ILE A 70 8.83 24.95 1.08
CA ILE A 70 7.47 25.12 1.60
C ILE A 70 6.39 24.66 0.60
N PRO A 71 6.36 25.14 -0.67
CA PRO A 71 5.36 24.71 -1.63
C PRO A 71 5.32 23.19 -1.82
N SER A 72 6.51 22.55 -1.90
CA SER A 72 6.62 21.10 -2.10
C SER A 72 6.17 20.28 -0.89
N ILE A 73 6.30 20.82 0.33
CA ILE A 73 5.81 20.21 1.58
C ILE A 73 4.28 20.29 1.60
N PHE A 74 3.72 21.46 1.30
CA PHE A 74 2.27 21.66 1.26
C PHE A 74 1.60 20.79 0.21
N GLU A 75 2.16 20.71 -1.00
CA GLU A 75 1.70 19.81 -2.06
C GLU A 75 1.65 18.36 -1.58
N ALA A 76 2.74 17.84 -1.00
CA ALA A 76 2.81 16.47 -0.53
C ALA A 76 1.78 16.17 0.60
N ILE A 77 1.54 17.12 1.51
CA ILE A 77 0.51 17.00 2.55
C ILE A 77 -0.91 17.00 1.93
N LEU A 78 -1.16 17.88 0.96
CA LEU A 78 -2.45 17.96 0.26
C LEU A 78 -2.74 16.68 -0.52
N CYS A 79 -1.78 16.18 -1.31
CA CYS A 79 -1.91 14.88 -1.98
C CYS A 79 -2.26 13.78 -0.99
N ARG A 80 -1.59 13.70 0.16
CA ARG A 80 -1.88 12.69 1.18
C ARG A 80 -3.28 12.82 1.79
N LYS A 81 -3.77 14.04 2.00
CA LYS A 81 -5.14 14.31 2.49
C LYS A 81 -6.19 13.99 1.45
N LEU A 82 -5.92 14.27 0.18
CA LEU A 82 -6.83 13.98 -0.93
C LEU A 82 -6.88 12.48 -1.25
N SER A 83 -5.73 11.79 -1.23
CA SER A 83 -5.65 10.33 -1.38
C SER A 83 -6.23 9.55 -0.20
N ARG A 84 -6.48 10.20 0.94
CA ARG A 84 -7.23 9.60 2.06
C ARG A 84 -8.74 9.50 1.79
N LYS A 85 -9.23 10.07 0.69
CA LYS A 85 -10.58 9.80 0.20
C LYS A 85 -10.56 8.47 -0.55
N HIS A 86 -10.85 7.38 0.18
CA HIS A 86 -11.96 6.48 -0.16
C HIS A 86 -11.96 5.16 0.63
N GLU A 87 -11.73 5.12 1.94
CA GLU A 87 -12.20 3.92 2.67
C GLU A 87 -13.70 3.65 2.40
N GLN A 88 -14.50 4.69 2.15
CA GLN A 88 -15.93 4.56 1.91
C GLN A 88 -16.35 4.32 0.44
N SER A 89 -15.57 4.70 -0.59
CA SER A 89 -15.89 4.25 -1.99
C SER A 89 -14.92 3.24 -2.56
N ASP A 90 -13.82 2.92 -1.90
CA ASP A 90 -13.08 1.70 -2.18
C ASP A 90 -13.94 0.51 -1.72
N ASN A 91 -14.66 0.62 -0.59
CA ASN A 91 -15.66 -0.38 -0.20
C ASN A 91 -16.78 -0.50 -1.24
N GLU A 92 -17.33 0.61 -1.74
CA GLU A 92 -18.39 0.59 -2.76
C GLU A 92 -17.89 0.02 -4.10
N LEU A 93 -16.67 0.39 -4.53
CA LEU A 93 -16.02 -0.17 -5.72
C LEU A 93 -15.65 -1.64 -5.54
N LEU A 94 -15.20 -2.06 -4.36
CA LEU A 94 -14.89 -3.46 -4.06
C LEU A 94 -16.16 -4.32 -4.05
N GLU A 95 -17.27 -3.80 -3.51
CA GLU A 95 -18.58 -4.46 -3.61
C GLU A 95 -19.06 -4.53 -5.07
N GLU A 96 -18.89 -3.45 -5.86
CA GLU A 96 -19.24 -3.47 -7.29
C GLU A 96 -18.41 -4.49 -8.08
N ILE A 97 -17.11 -4.60 -7.81
CA ILE A 97 -16.21 -5.58 -8.43
C ILE A 97 -16.58 -7.01 -8.00
N ARG A 98 -16.94 -7.23 -6.72
CA ARG A 98 -17.40 -8.54 -6.20
C ARG A 98 -18.68 -8.98 -6.91
N HIS A 99 -19.69 -8.11 -6.94
CA HIS A 99 -20.96 -8.40 -7.61
C HIS A 99 -20.81 -8.69 -9.10
N LYS A 100 -19.88 -8.02 -9.80
CA LYS A 100 -19.59 -8.30 -11.21
C LYS A 100 -18.85 -9.63 -11.42
N THR A 101 -18.08 -10.10 -10.44
CA THR A 101 -17.33 -11.35 -10.54
C THR A 101 -18.24 -12.56 -10.33
N ASP A 102 -19.19 -12.48 -9.39
CA ASP A 102 -20.18 -13.54 -9.13
C ASP A 102 -21.05 -13.81 -10.37
N HIS A 103 -21.43 -12.77 -11.13
CA HIS A 103 -22.20 -12.93 -12.38
C HIS A 103 -21.43 -13.57 -13.54
N HIS A 104 -20.10 -13.61 -13.49
CA HIS A 104 -19.29 -14.27 -14.52
C HIS A 104 -18.99 -15.74 -14.21
N GLN A 105 -19.13 -16.18 -12.96
CA GLN A 105 -18.89 -17.59 -12.58
C GLN A 105 -20.11 -18.49 -12.82
N ASP A 106 -21.32 -17.94 -12.86
CA ASP A 106 -22.55 -18.70 -13.16
C ASP A 106 -22.69 -19.07 -14.65
N LEU A 107 -21.91 -18.45 -15.54
CA LEU A 107 -21.99 -18.67 -17.00
C LEU A 107 -20.93 -19.64 -17.54
N GLU A 108 -19.88 -19.98 -16.79
CA GLU A 108 -18.85 -20.94 -17.24
C GLU A 108 -19.03 -22.37 -16.72
N ILE A 109 -19.99 -22.62 -15.82
CA ILE A 109 -20.21 -23.97 -15.23
C ILE A 109 -21.33 -24.77 -15.93
N ASN A 110 -22.10 -24.17 -16.85
CA ASN A 110 -23.26 -24.85 -17.48
C ASN A 110 -23.09 -25.17 -18.98
N SER A 111 -21.86 -25.32 -19.51
CA SER A 111 -21.66 -25.69 -20.92
C SER A 111 -20.81 -26.94 -21.17
N GLU A 112 -20.70 -27.85 -20.22
CA GLU A 112 -20.21 -29.21 -20.46
C GLU A 112 -21.04 -30.22 -19.66
N GLU A 113 -22.25 -30.52 -20.12
CA GLU A 113 -22.83 -31.86 -20.05
C GLU A 113 -24.05 -31.94 -21.01
N ASP A 114 -23.96 -32.91 -21.93
CA ASP A 114 -24.86 -33.35 -23.02
C ASP A 114 -24.66 -32.77 -24.45
#